data_AF-A0AAU4R5M8-F1
#
_entry.id   AF-A0AAU4R5M8-F1
#
_cell.length_a   1.000
_cell.length_b   1.000
_cell.length_c   1.000
_cell.angle_alpha   90.00
_cell.angle_beta   90.00
_cell.angle_gamma   90.00
#
_symmetry.space_group_name_H-M   'P 1'
#
loop_
_entity.id
_entity.type
_entity.pdbx_description
1 polymer ?
#
loop_
_entity_poly.entity_id
_entity_poly.type
_entity_poly.pdbx_seq_one_letter_code
_entity_poly.pdbx_strand_id
1 'polypeptide(L)' 'MISRFQFVDDHRNTYEAKRLCHVLHVNRSSYYKWLASAEARATRQHKDRILAD' A
#
# COMPACT_ATOMS: atom_id res chain seq x y z
N MET A 1 11.22 -2.89 6.29
CA MET A 1 9.99 -3.26 7.04
C MET A 1 8.80 -2.98 6.14
N ILE A 2 7.96 -3.96 5.83
CA ILE A 2 6.78 -3.79 4.96
C ILE A 2 5.63 -3.22 5.78
N SER A 3 4.96 -2.18 5.29
CA SER A 3 3.80 -1.61 5.99
C SER A 3 2.58 -2.53 5.88
N ARG A 4 1.70 -2.53 6.88
CA ARG A 4 0.43 -3.28 6.84
C ARG A 4 -0.40 -2.98 5.59
N PHE A 5 -0.37 -1.73 5.09
CA PHE A 5 -1.09 -1.36 3.88
C PHE A 5 -0.45 -1.93 2.61
N GLN A 6 0.88 -2.02 2.57
CA GLN A 6 1.60 -2.69 1.48
C GLN A 6 1.28 -4.19 1.44
N PHE A 7 1.21 -4.86 2.59
CA PHE A 7 0.75 -6.26 2.65
C PHE A 7 -0.67 -6.44 2.09
N VAL A 8 -1.61 -5.55 2.46
CA VAL A 8 -2.98 -5.58 1.92
C VAL A 8 -2.95 -5.40 0.40
N ASP A 9 -2.14 -4.48 -0.10
CA ASP A 9 -2.03 -4.18 -1.52
C ASP A 9 -1.46 -5.37 -2.32
N ASP A 10 -0.40 -5.99 -1.82
CA ASP A 10 0.28 -7.13 -2.45
C ASP A 10 -0.65 -8.36 -2.56
N HIS A 11 -1.53 -8.56 -1.59
CA HIS A 11 -2.40 -9.75 -1.52
C HIS A 11 -3.84 -9.50 -2.00
N ARG A 12 -4.19 -8.27 -2.41
CA ARG A 12 -5.57 -7.91 -2.80
C ARG A 12 -6.10 -8.66 -4.02
N ASN A 13 -5.20 -9.17 -4.87
CA ASN A 13 -5.56 -9.95 -6.06
C ASN A 13 -5.95 -11.40 -5.71
N THR A 14 -5.48 -11.89 -4.56
CA THR A 14 -5.75 -13.26 -4.09
C THR A 14 -6.88 -13.28 -3.05
N TYR A 15 -6.95 -12.23 -2.21
CA TYR A 15 -7.96 -12.12 -1.16
C TYR A 15 -8.63 -10.75 -1.18
N GLU A 16 -9.91 -10.70 -0.84
CA GLU A 16 -10.63 -9.44 -0.73
C GLU A 16 -9.92 -8.48 0.24
N ALA A 17 -9.68 -7.25 -0.19
CA ALA A 17 -9.06 -6.21 0.65
C ALA A 17 -9.82 -6.01 1.97
N LYS A 18 -11.14 -6.24 1.99
CA LYS A 18 -11.97 -6.22 3.22
C LYS A 18 -11.49 -7.26 4.24
N ARG A 19 -11.22 -8.49 3.81
CA ARG A 19 -10.73 -9.58 4.67
C ARG A 19 -9.35 -9.25 5.20
N LEU A 20 -8.44 -8.82 4.32
CA LEU A 20 -7.09 -8.44 4.69
C LEU A 20 -7.07 -7.27 5.68
N CYS A 21 -7.93 -6.26 5.46
CA CYS A 21 -8.06 -5.14 6.38
C CYS A 21 -8.54 -5.57 7.77
N HIS A 22 -9.49 -6.51 7.82
CA HIS A 22 -10.02 -7.05 9.07
C HIS A 22 -8.96 -7.85 9.84
N VAL A 23 -8.27 -8.80 9.17
CA VAL A 23 -7.22 -9.63 9.77
C VAL A 23 -6.07 -8.78 10.29
N LEU A 24 -5.70 -7.73 9.56
CA LEU A 24 -4.65 -6.82 9.98
C LEU A 24 -5.15 -5.71 10.92
N HIS A 25 -6.43 -5.65 11.31
CA HIS A 25 -6.97 -4.55 12.11
C HIS A 25 -6.66 -3.15 11.55
N VAL A 26 -6.62 -2.96 10.22
CA VAL A 26 -6.54 -1.65 9.57
C VAL A 26 -7.92 -1.18 9.16
N ASN A 27 -8.15 0.14 9.18
CA ASN A 27 -9.38 0.69 8.64
C ASN A 27 -9.34 0.68 7.10
N ARG A 28 -10.42 0.19 6.48
CA ARG A 28 -10.57 0.14 5.01
C ARG A 28 -10.45 1.52 4.36
N SER A 29 -10.98 2.57 4.99
CA SER A 29 -10.87 3.94 4.48
C SER A 29 -9.43 4.45 4.51
N SER A 30 -8.66 4.10 5.55
CA SER A 30 -7.22 4.41 5.63
C SER A 30 -6.43 3.66 4.56
N TYR A 31 -6.79 2.41 4.25
CA TYR A 31 -6.19 1.67 3.15
C TYR A 31 -6.41 2.37 1.80
N TYR A 32 -7.64 2.78 1.48
CA TYR A 32 -7.88 3.49 0.21
C TYR A 32 -7.25 4.89 0.16
N LYS A 33 -7.17 5.60 1.29
CA LYS A 33 -6.39 6.86 1.39
C LYS A 33 -4.90 6.61 1.15
N TRP A 34 -4.37 5.54 1.73
CA TRP A 34 -3.00 5.11 1.50
C TRP A 34 -2.78 4.74 0.04
N LEU A 35 -3.71 4.01 -0.59
CA LEU A 35 -3.65 3.58 -2.00
C LEU A 35 -3.69 4.78 -2.96
N ALA A 36 -4.61 5.72 -2.75
CA ALA A 36 -4.67 6.97 -3.53
C ALA A 36 -3.37 7.79 -3.42
N SER A 37 -2.71 7.71 -2.27
CA SER A 37 -1.40 8.34 -2.05
C SER A 37 -0.22 7.45 -2.49
N ALA A 38 -0.46 6.17 -2.80
CA ALA A 38 0.58 5.21 -3.15
C ALA A 38 1.09 5.45 -4.57
N GLU A 39 0.21 5.80 -5.51
CA GLU A 39 0.60 6.21 -6.87
C GLU A 39 1.54 7.44 -6.82
N ALA A 40 1.17 8.47 -6.06
CA ALA A 40 2.02 9.65 -5.84
C ALA A 40 3.34 9.34 -5.11
N ARG A 41 3.40 8.25 -4.32
CA ARG A 41 4.65 7.76 -3.70
C ARG A 41 5.47 6.91 -4.66
N ALA A 42 4.85 6.09 -5.51
CA ALA A 42 5.55 5.27 -6.51
C ALA A 42 6.30 6.16 -7.51
N THR A 43 5.67 7.24 -7.97
CA THR A 43 6.31 8.25 -8.83
C THR A 43 7.48 8.95 -8.13
N ARG A 44 7.39 9.19 -6.81
CA ARG A 44 8.49 9.78 -6.02
C ARG A 44 9.62 8.78 -5.75
N GLN A 45 9.32 7.53 -5.42
CA GLN A 45 10.34 6.49 -5.19
C GLN A 45 11.15 6.19 -6.47
N HIS A 46 10.53 6.28 -7.64
CA HIS A 46 11.28 6.17 -8.91
C HIS A 46 12.31 7.30 -9.05
N LYS A 47 11.92 8.55 -8.71
CA LYS A 47 12.85 9.69 -8.71
C LYS A 47 13.93 9.59 -7.64
N ASP A 48 13.60 9.14 -6.43
CA ASP A 48 14.59 8.96 -5.36
C ASP A 48 15.60 7.86 -5.71
N ARG A 49 15.18 6.78 -6.38
CA ARG A 49 16.11 5.74 -6.85
C ARG A 49 17.04 6.23 -7.97
N ILE A 50 16.62 7.20 -8.77
CA ILE A 50 17.45 7.83 -9.81
C ILE A 50 18.44 8.84 -9.22
N LEU A 51 18.16 9.43 -8.06
CA LEU A 51 19.04 10.38 -7.37
C LEU A 51 20.08 9.69 -6.44
N ALA A 52 19.96 8.39 -6.24
CA ALA A 52 20.87 7.59 -5.40
C ALA A 52 21.95 6.85 -6.21
N ASP A 53 22.03 7.09 -7.53
CA ASP A 53 23.12 6.69 -8.44
C ASP A 53 23.92 7.95 -8.82
#